data_AF-A0A166UER1-F1
#
_entry.id   AF-A0A166UER1-F1
#
_cell.length_a   1.000
_cell.length_b   1.000
_cell.length_c   1.000
_cell.angle_alpha   90.00
_cell.angle_beta   90.00
_cell.angle_gamma   90.00
#
_symmetry.space_group_name_H-M   'P 1'
#
loop_
_entity.id
_entity.type
_entity.pdbx_description
1 polymer ?
#
loop_
_entity_poly.entity_id
_entity_poly.type
_entity_poly.pdbx_seq_one_letter_code
_entity_poly.pdbx_strand_id
1 'polypeptide(L)'
;MEAHPSYPVLASLLAKYPRAAGALFQTYNDILFSQQWTDVQPLDLPACSRGAVKGRKPASNSDAEPSCVVPCSMAETMSISWLQDAFRDLENPKEIFLAITTEDASIVYYKISQGIVKPPV
;
A
#
# COMPACT_ATOMS: atom_id res chain seq x y z
N MET A 1 4.56 -18.71 -1.01
CA MET A 1 4.78 -17.36 -1.55
C MET A 1 5.78 -17.38 -2.71
N GLU A 2 6.92 -18.04 -2.55
CA GLU A 2 8.04 -17.98 -3.52
C GLU A 2 7.77 -18.51 -4.92
N ALA A 3 6.83 -19.46 -5.06
CA ALA A 3 6.43 -20.01 -6.36
C ALA A 3 5.41 -19.12 -7.12
N HIS A 4 4.95 -18.01 -6.53
CA HIS A 4 3.92 -17.17 -7.13
C HIS A 4 4.53 -16.17 -8.14
N PRO A 5 3.89 -15.87 -9.28
CA PRO A 5 4.41 -14.95 -10.30
C PRO A 5 4.77 -13.55 -9.79
N SER A 6 4.07 -13.06 -8.75
CA SER A 6 4.33 -11.75 -8.14
C SER A 6 5.53 -11.73 -7.18
N TYR A 7 6.04 -12.89 -6.76
CA TYR A 7 7.12 -12.96 -5.78
C TYR A 7 8.43 -12.30 -6.24
N PRO A 8 8.92 -12.50 -7.48
CA PRO A 8 10.18 -11.91 -7.93
C PRO A 8 10.21 -10.39 -7.83
N VAL A 9 9.08 -9.73 -8.11
CA VAL A 9 8.93 -8.26 -8.04
C VAL A 9 8.97 -7.76 -6.60
N LEU A 10 8.53 -8.57 -5.64
CA LEU A 10 8.47 -8.21 -4.22
C LEU A 10 9.64 -8.73 -3.40
N ALA A 11 10.41 -9.70 -3.90
CA ALA A 11 11.37 -10.50 -3.14
C ALA A 11 12.33 -9.64 -2.29
N SER A 12 12.87 -8.56 -2.87
CA SER A 12 13.76 -7.63 -2.17
C SER A 12 13.07 -6.99 -0.94
N LEU A 13 11.84 -6.51 -1.10
CA LEU A 13 11.08 -5.88 -0.02
C LEU A 13 10.58 -6.88 1.03
N LEU A 14 10.19 -8.08 0.60
CA LEU A 14 9.76 -9.14 1.51
C LEU A 14 10.91 -9.60 2.40
N ALA A 15 12.11 -9.71 1.83
CA ALA A 15 13.32 -10.02 2.59
C ALA A 15 13.74 -8.87 3.52
N LYS A 16 13.61 -7.61 3.06
CA LYS A 16 13.95 -6.41 3.84
C LYS A 16 13.00 -6.18 5.02
N TYR A 17 11.70 -6.45 4.86
CA TYR A 17 10.65 -6.19 5.85
C TYR A 17 9.79 -7.42 6.14
N PRO A 18 10.34 -8.48 6.79
CA PRO A 18 9.65 -9.76 6.96
C PRO A 18 8.36 -9.66 7.79
N ARG A 19 8.30 -8.73 8.75
CA ARG A 19 7.09 -8.51 9.58
C ARG A 19 5.89 -8.01 8.77
N ALA A 20 6.14 -7.28 7.69
CA ALA A 20 5.11 -6.71 6.82
C ALA A 20 4.93 -7.51 5.51
N ALA A 21 5.72 -8.57 5.30
CA ALA A 21 5.80 -9.28 4.04
C ALA A 21 4.45 -9.88 3.62
N GLY A 22 3.73 -10.49 4.56
CA GLY A 22 2.38 -11.03 4.31
C GLY A 22 1.41 -9.97 3.83
N ALA A 23 1.33 -8.85 4.56
CA ALA A 23 0.46 -7.73 4.22
C ALA A 23 0.80 -7.14 2.84
N LEU A 24 2.09 -6.88 2.56
CA LEU A 24 2.53 -6.36 1.27
C LEU A 24 2.19 -7.31 0.12
N PHE A 25 2.44 -8.61 0.29
CA PHE A 25 2.17 -9.59 -0.76
C PHE A 25 0.67 -9.72 -1.05
N GLN A 26 -0.16 -9.75 -0.01
CA GLN A 26 -1.62 -9.78 -0.16
C GLN A 26 -2.13 -8.50 -0.84
N THR A 27 -1.72 -7.33 -0.36
CA THR A 27 -2.13 -6.05 -0.95
C THR A 27 -1.68 -5.92 -2.41
N TYR A 28 -0.45 -6.29 -2.74
CA TYR A 28 0.02 -6.22 -4.13
C TYR A 28 -0.82 -7.10 -5.06
N ASN A 29 -1.11 -8.34 -4.67
CA ASN A 29 -1.93 -9.24 -5.47
C ASN A 29 -3.39 -8.77 -5.58
N ASP A 30 -3.96 -8.25 -4.49
CA ASP A 30 -5.32 -7.70 -4.54
C ASP A 30 -5.41 -6.50 -5.49
N ILE A 31 -4.45 -5.57 -5.40
CA ILE A 31 -4.38 -4.40 -6.28
C ILE A 31 -4.18 -4.82 -7.74
N LEU A 32 -3.29 -5.78 -8.01
CA LEU A 32 -2.96 -6.22 -9.35
C LEU A 32 -4.06 -7.07 -9.99
N PHE A 33 -4.62 -8.04 -9.28
CA PHE A 33 -5.53 -9.04 -9.85
C PHE A 33 -7.00 -8.81 -9.52
N SER A 34 -7.34 -8.44 -8.28
CA SER A 34 -8.73 -8.20 -7.88
C SER A 34 -9.22 -6.83 -8.33
N GLN A 35 -8.46 -5.79 -8.01
CA GLN A 35 -8.80 -4.41 -8.37
C GLN A 35 -8.30 -4.01 -9.76
N GLN A 36 -7.46 -4.84 -10.38
CA GLN A 36 -7.00 -4.68 -11.77
C GLN A 36 -6.34 -3.33 -12.04
N TRP A 37 -5.61 -2.78 -11.07
CA TRP A 37 -4.87 -1.54 -11.28
C TRP A 37 -3.81 -1.73 -12.36
N THR A 38 -3.50 -0.64 -13.08
CA THR A 38 -2.41 -0.60 -14.06
C THR A 38 -1.18 0.08 -13.48
N ASP A 39 -0.02 -0.12 -14.13
CA ASP A 39 1.26 0.47 -13.74
C ASP A 39 1.64 0.19 -12.27
N VAL A 40 1.31 -1.03 -11.82
CA VAL A 40 1.48 -1.44 -10.42
C VAL A 40 2.95 -1.75 -10.13
N GLN A 41 3.55 -0.92 -9.28
CA GLN A 41 4.94 -1.06 -8.85
C GLN A 41 5.04 -1.06 -7.33
N PRO A 42 5.87 -1.93 -6.74
CA PRO A 42 6.18 -1.83 -5.32
C PRO A 42 7.17 -0.68 -5.07
N LEU A 43 7.06 -0.05 -3.90
CA LEU A 43 7.93 1.01 -3.44
C LEU A 43 8.54 0.67 -2.09
N ASP A 44 9.75 1.15 -1.85
CA ASP A 44 10.45 1.04 -0.57
C ASP A 44 10.25 2.32 0.25
N LEU A 45 9.69 2.20 1.46
CA LEU A 45 9.50 3.30 2.41
C LEU A 45 10.39 3.05 3.64
N PRO A 46 11.68 3.44 3.59
CA PRO A 46 12.65 3.14 4.65
C PRO A 46 12.32 3.80 5.99
N ALA A 47 11.73 5.00 5.99
CA ALA A 47 11.49 5.73 7.22
C ALA A 47 10.44 5.08 8.12
N CYS A 48 9.43 4.46 7.51
CA CYS A 48 8.40 3.70 8.22
C CYS A 48 8.63 2.18 8.16
N SER A 49 9.80 1.76 7.63
CA SER A 49 10.20 0.36 7.45
C SER A 49 9.12 -0.49 6.77
N ARG A 50 8.63 -0.01 5.62
CA ARG A 50 7.47 -0.60 4.93
C ARG A 50 7.72 -0.70 3.42
N GLY A 51 7.15 -1.71 2.79
CA GLY A 51 6.93 -1.69 1.34
C GLY A 51 5.54 -1.15 1.03
N ALA A 52 5.39 -0.35 -0.01
CA ALA A 52 4.12 0.17 -0.49
C ALA A 52 3.85 -0.26 -1.93
N VAL A 53 2.65 0.00 -2.43
CA VAL A 53 2.23 -0.28 -3.80
C VAL A 53 1.75 1.03 -4.43
N LYS A 54 2.29 1.39 -5.59
CA LYS A 54 1.85 2.54 -6.38
C LYS A 54 1.26 2.04 -7.70
N GLY A 55 0.15 2.62 -8.14
CA GLY A 55 -0.47 2.26 -9.40
C GLY A 55 -1.70 3.12 -9.71
N ARG A 56 -2.41 2.78 -10.78
CA ARG A 56 -3.54 3.56 -11.30
C ARG A 56 -4.82 2.74 -11.25
N LYS A 57 -5.89 3.32 -10.68
CA LYS A 57 -7.21 2.69 -10.57
C LYS A 57 -7.87 2.57 -11.96
N PRO A 58 -8.57 1.46 -12.28
CA PRO A 58 -9.23 1.29 -13.58
C PRO A 58 -10.20 2.40 -13.98
N ALA A 59 -10.94 2.93 -13.00
CA ALA A 59 -11.96 3.97 -13.22
C ALA A 59 -11.41 5.41 -13.12
N SER A 60 -10.09 5.57 -12.92
CA SER A 60 -9.48 6.90 -12.94
C SER A 60 -9.16 7.29 -14.38
N ASN A 61 -9.46 8.54 -14.75
CA ASN A 61 -9.04 9.08 -16.05
C ASN A 61 -7.53 8.83 -16.24
N SER A 62 -7.10 8.53 -17.46
CA SER A 62 -5.70 8.21 -17.79
C SER A 62 -4.69 9.31 -17.39
N ASP A 63 -5.16 10.53 -17.13
CA ASP A 63 -4.36 11.68 -16.67
C ASP A 63 -4.36 11.87 -15.13
N ALA A 64 -5.07 11.04 -14.37
CA ALA A 64 -5.09 11.14 -12.90
C ALA A 64 -3.69 10.84 -12.30
N GLU A 65 -3.39 11.37 -11.12
CA GLU A 65 -2.15 10.98 -10.43
C GLU A 65 -2.25 9.52 -9.94
N PRO A 66 -1.16 8.73 -10.01
CA PRO A 66 -1.12 7.39 -9.46
C PRO A 66 -1.41 7.42 -7.95
N SER A 67 -2.17 6.44 -7.48
CA SER A 67 -2.49 6.26 -6.07
C SER A 67 -1.42 5.42 -5.37
N CYS A 68 -1.13 5.75 -4.11
CA CYS A 68 -0.21 5.01 -3.27
C CYS A 68 -0.98 4.26 -2.18
N VAL A 69 -0.64 2.99 -2.00
CA VAL A 69 -1.24 2.07 -1.03
C VAL A 69 -0.15 1.60 -0.08
N VAL A 70 -0.36 1.78 1.23
CA VAL A 70 0.57 1.32 2.26
C VAL A 70 -0.09 0.19 3.05
N PRO A 71 0.46 -1.03 3.06
CA PRO A 71 -0.11 -2.18 3.73
C PRO A 71 0.24 -2.20 5.23
N CYS A 72 -0.71 -2.64 6.05
CA CYS A 72 -0.48 -3.01 7.44
C CYS A 72 -1.32 -4.24 7.82
N SER A 73 -0.92 -4.92 8.89
CA SER A 73 -1.74 -5.99 9.47
C SER A 73 -2.76 -5.39 10.45
N MET A 74 -3.93 -6.01 10.57
CA MET A 74 -4.94 -5.63 11.58
C MET A 74 -4.39 -5.72 13.01
N ALA A 75 -3.46 -6.64 13.28
CA ALA A 75 -2.83 -6.80 14.59
C ALA A 75 -1.73 -5.74 14.87
N GLU A 76 -1.38 -4.94 13.88
CA GLU A 76 -0.29 -3.97 13.98
C GLU A 76 -0.73 -2.68 14.66
N THR A 77 0.02 -2.26 15.67
CA THR A 77 -0.16 -0.93 16.28
C THR A 77 0.66 0.10 15.51
N MET A 78 0.00 1.18 15.08
CA MET A 78 0.60 2.23 14.27
C MET A 78 0.55 3.57 15.00
N SER A 79 1.61 4.36 14.90
CA SER A 79 1.66 5.73 15.41
C SER A 79 1.33 6.73 14.31
N ILE A 80 0.95 7.95 14.71
CA ILE A 80 0.82 9.07 13.77
C ILE A 80 2.15 9.43 13.12
N SER A 81 3.27 9.33 13.86
CA SER A 81 4.60 9.57 13.30
C SER A 81 4.93 8.59 12.18
N TRP A 82 4.53 7.33 12.30
CA TRP A 82 4.70 6.32 11.24
C TRP A 82 3.96 6.71 9.96
N LEU A 83 2.72 7.23 10.09
CA LEU A 83 1.95 7.71 8.93
C LEU A 83 2.63 8.92 8.29
N GLN A 84 3.12 9.86 9.09
CA GLN A 84 3.86 11.02 8.60
C GLN A 84 5.14 10.61 7.84
N ASP A 85 5.86 9.62 8.34
CA ASP A 85 7.03 9.06 7.67
C ASP A 85 6.65 8.41 6.32
N ALA A 86 5.54 7.67 6.27
CA ALA A 86 5.04 7.10 5.03
C ALA A 86 4.65 8.19 4.00
N PHE A 87 3.98 9.26 4.42
CA PHE A 87 3.70 10.41 3.54
C PHE A 87 4.98 11.05 3.02
N ARG A 88 6.00 11.22 3.88
CA ARG A 88 7.27 11.83 3.49
C ARG A 88 8.00 11.01 2.43
N ASP A 89 8.12 9.69 2.64
CA ASP A 89 8.80 8.80 1.68
C ASP A 89 8.06 8.71 0.34
N LEU A 90 6.75 8.99 0.33
CA LEU A 90 5.90 9.03 -0.86
C LEU A 90 5.84 10.42 -1.53
N GLU A 91 6.70 11.36 -1.13
CA GLU A 91 6.74 12.74 -1.65
C GLU A 91 5.50 13.58 -1.31
N ASN A 92 4.88 13.32 -0.16
CA ASN A 92 3.72 14.05 0.39
C ASN A 92 2.53 14.12 -0.58
N PRO A 93 1.95 12.99 -1.00
CA PRO A 93 0.74 12.99 -1.80
C PRO A 93 -0.43 13.56 -0.99
N LYS A 94 -1.46 14.07 -1.68
CA LYS A 94 -2.69 14.57 -1.03
C LYS A 94 -3.36 13.52 -0.16
N GLU A 95 -3.25 12.26 -0.57
CA GLU A 95 -3.80 11.11 0.13
C GLU A 95 -3.00 9.84 -0.14
N ILE A 96 -3.07 8.91 0.81
CA ILE A 96 -2.62 7.52 0.66
C ILE A 96 -3.76 6.60 1.05
N PHE A 97 -3.74 5.37 0.54
CA PHE A 97 -4.65 4.32 0.96
C PHE A 97 -3.93 3.39 1.94
N LEU A 98 -4.44 3.27 3.16
CA LEU A 98 -3.99 2.27 4.10
C LEU A 98 -4.74 0.96 3.84
N ALA A 99 -4.01 -0.08 3.43
CA ALA A 99 -4.57 -1.42 3.22
C ALA A 99 -4.39 -2.25 4.48
N ILE A 100 -5.48 -2.46 5.22
CA ILE A 100 -5.48 -3.24 6.45
C ILE A 100 -5.80 -4.69 6.08
N THR A 101 -4.86 -5.58 6.35
CA THR A 101 -4.93 -7.01 6.03
C THR A 101 -5.22 -7.83 7.27
N THR A 102 -6.12 -8.80 7.16
CA THR A 102 -6.47 -9.75 8.23
C THR A 102 -5.90 -11.14 7.95
N GLU A 103 -5.86 -12.00 8.97
CA GLU A 103 -5.29 -13.36 8.86
C GLU A 103 -6.10 -14.27 7.91
N ASP A 104 -7.38 -13.98 7.72
CA ASP A 104 -8.27 -14.65 6.75
C ASP A 104 -8.10 -14.13 5.31
N ALA A 105 -7.06 -13.32 5.06
CA ALA A 105 -6.76 -12.68 3.78
C ALA A 105 -7.80 -11.66 3.28
N SER A 106 -8.68 -11.17 4.15
CA SER A 106 -9.51 -10.00 3.84
C SER A 106 -8.66 -8.72 3.86
N ILE A 107 -9.04 -7.76 3.02
CA ILE A 107 -8.37 -6.46 2.93
C ILE A 107 -9.39 -5.33 2.94
N VAL A 108 -9.19 -4.34 3.81
CA VAL A 108 -9.99 -3.11 3.85
C VAL A 108 -9.09 -1.92 3.54
N TYR A 109 -9.58 -1.01 2.69
CA TYR A 109 -8.83 0.18 2.27
C TYR A 109 -9.40 1.43 2.93
N TYR A 110 -8.57 2.10 3.75
CA TYR A 110 -8.89 3.40 4.32
C TYR A 110 -8.14 4.51 3.60
N LYS A 111 -8.87 5.53 3.15
CA LYS A 111 -8.26 6.73 2.60
C LYS A 111 -7.79 7.64 3.73
N ILE A 112 -6.48 7.90 3.78
CA ILE A 112 -5.86 8.84 4.71
C ILE A 112 -5.43 10.06 3.91
N SER A 113 -5.95 11.24 4.25
CA SER A 113 -5.64 12.49 3.57
C SER A 113 -4.74 13.38 4.42
N GLN A 114 -3.94 14.23 3.78
CA GLN A 114 -3.21 15.27 4.49
C GLN A 114 -4.14 16.40 4.94
N GLY A 115 -4.01 16.79 6.21
CA GLY A 115 -4.80 17.88 6.79
C GLY A 115 -6.24 17.52 7.11
N ILE A 116 -7.07 18.54 7.31
CA ILE A 116 -8.49 18.40 7.63
C ILE A 116 -9.26 18.42 6.32
N VAL A 117 -9.79 17.27 5.91
CA VAL A 117 -10.58 17.12 4.69
C VAL A 117 -12.04 16.84 5.06
N LYS A 118 -12.97 17.52 4.38
CA LYS A 118 -14.40 17.28 4.56
C LYS A 118 -14.74 15.83 4.16
N PRO A 119 -15.52 15.09 4.96
CA PRO A 119 -16.01 13.79 4.56
C PRO A 119 -16.76 13.88 3.22
N PRO A 120 -16.61 12.89 2.33
CA PRO A 120 -17.46 12.80 1.15
C PRO A 120 -18.93 12.73 1.60
N VAL A 121 -19.78 13.51 0.92
CA VAL A 121 -21.23 13.58 1.16
C VAL A 121 -21.91 12.43 0.45
#